data_AF-A0A328PF67-F1
#
_entry.id   AF-A0A328PF67-F1
#
_cell.length_a   1.000
_cell.length_b   1.000
_cell.length_c   1.000
_cell.angle_alpha   90.00
_cell.angle_beta   90.00
_cell.angle_gamma   90.00
#
_symmetry.space_group_name_H-M   'P 1'
#
loop_
_entity.id
_entity.type
_entity.pdbx_description
1 polymer ?
#
loop_
_entity_poly.entity_id
_entity_poly.type
_entity_poly.pdbx_seq_one_letter_code
_entity_poly.pdbx_strand_id
1 'polypeptide(L)'
;MNKKLAALIIVLVIVVGGYLGYYAYAMTTLVPEDLKTFKSELKSVEEPFLTSAEIKEMKELSSMLEGTDLKVIPQEERKKMADELRKDYFGNMTKEFQEFKYNCTRNREDVAFRYDILLMGDVASDIREVYSKDIEQKMEKLVNLTNKMPDDFEKGDTEAFKADIDELVKLMEELEDWRVNVAKPKLQSIVERLGG
;
A
#
# COMPACT_ATOMS: atom_id res chain seq x y z
N MET A 1 -18.55 47.39 -26.33
CA MET A 1 -18.41 46.10 -25.63
C MET A 1 -19.07 46.22 -24.25
N ASN A 2 -20.01 45.34 -23.90
CA ASN A 2 -20.71 45.38 -22.61
C ASN A 2 -19.70 45.15 -21.46
N LYS A 3 -19.72 45.98 -20.40
CA LYS A 3 -18.80 45.84 -19.25
C LYS A 3 -18.86 44.44 -18.62
N LYS A 4 -20.04 43.80 -18.63
CA LYS A 4 -20.23 42.42 -18.19
C LYS A 4 -19.52 41.41 -19.11
N LEU A 5 -19.53 41.64 -20.43
CA LEU A 5 -18.83 40.80 -21.40
C LEU A 5 -17.31 40.96 -21.27
N ALA A 6 -16.81 42.18 -21.06
CA ALA A 6 -15.39 42.44 -20.84
C ALA A 6 -14.87 41.74 -19.58
N ALA A 7 -15.61 41.82 -18.47
CA ALA A 7 -15.27 41.12 -17.23
C ALA A 7 -15.24 39.59 -17.42
N LEU A 8 -16.21 39.04 -18.16
CA LEU A 8 -16.29 37.61 -18.44
C LEU A 8 -15.10 37.12 -19.27
N ILE A 9 -14.67 37.91 -20.27
CA ILE A 9 -13.46 37.62 -21.07
C ILE A 9 -12.21 37.64 -20.18
N ILE A 10 -12.06 38.63 -19.29
CA ILE A 10 -10.90 38.71 -18.38
C ILE A 10 -10.83 37.48 -17.47
N VAL A 11 -11.95 37.08 -16.87
CA VAL A 11 -12.01 35.87 -16.03
C VAL A 11 -11.63 34.64 -16.84
N LEU A 12 -12.13 34.51 -18.08
CA LEU A 12 -11.85 33.37 -18.94
C LEU A 12 -10.37 33.29 -19.32
N VAL A 13 -9.73 34.42 -19.62
CA VAL A 13 -8.28 34.49 -19.89
C VAL A 13 -7.46 34.09 -18.67
N ILE A 14 -7.84 34.52 -17.46
CA ILE A 14 -7.14 34.15 -16.23
C ILE A 14 -7.26 32.64 -15.98
N VAL A 15 -8.46 32.08 -16.13
CA VAL A 15 -8.70 30.64 -15.92
C VAL A 15 -7.93 29.80 -16.95
N VAL A 16 -8.02 30.15 -18.23
CA VAL A 16 -7.32 29.41 -19.30
C VAL A 16 -5.81 29.58 -19.18
N GLY A 17 -5.32 30.80 -18.95
CA GLY A 17 -3.89 31.07 -18.79
C GLY A 17 -3.30 30.37 -17.56
N GLY A 18 -4.01 30.39 -16.44
CA GLY A 18 -3.64 29.64 -15.24
C GLY A 18 -3.60 28.13 -15.48
N TYR A 19 -4.61 27.58 -16.14
CA TYR A 19 -4.66 26.16 -16.52
C TYR A 19 -3.48 25.77 -17.44
N LEU A 20 -3.21 26.56 -18.48
CA LEU A 20 -2.10 26.29 -19.41
C LEU A 20 -0.75 26.36 -18.69
N GLY A 21 -0.57 27.31 -17.78
CA GLY A 21 0.65 27.41 -16.96
C GLY A 21 0.83 26.19 -16.05
N TYR A 22 -0.23 25.77 -15.37
CA TYR A 22 -0.21 24.54 -14.55
C TYR A 22 0.06 23.30 -15.40
N TYR A 23 -0.65 23.14 -16.52
CA TYR A 23 -0.49 22.00 -17.42
C TYR A 23 0.96 21.89 -17.92
N ALA A 24 1.57 23.01 -18.34
CA ALA A 24 2.97 23.03 -18.76
C ALA A 24 3.92 22.64 -17.62
N TYR A 25 3.72 23.18 -16.42
CA TYR A 25 4.53 22.82 -15.25
C TYR A 25 4.39 21.32 -14.90
N ALA A 26 3.17 20.81 -14.88
CA ALA A 26 2.90 19.43 -14.54
C ALA A 26 3.53 18.46 -15.55
N MET A 27 3.36 18.72 -16.86
CA MET A 27 3.93 17.86 -17.91
C MET A 27 5.46 17.89 -17.96
N THR A 28 6.10 18.97 -17.51
CA THR A 28 7.57 19.12 -17.57
C THR A 28 8.29 18.72 -16.28
N THR A 29 7.60 18.78 -15.14
CA THR A 29 8.21 18.55 -13.82
C THR A 29 7.56 17.40 -13.09
N LEU A 30 6.23 17.46 -12.90
CA LEU A 30 5.50 16.54 -12.03
C LEU A 30 5.32 15.15 -12.65
N VAL A 31 4.84 15.08 -13.90
CA VAL A 31 4.60 13.81 -14.61
C VAL A 31 5.90 13.01 -14.79
N PRO A 32 7.04 13.60 -15.17
CA PRO A 32 8.31 12.86 -15.20
C PRO A 32 8.77 12.32 -13.85
N GLU A 33 8.49 13.02 -12.75
CA GLU A 33 8.83 12.56 -11.39
C GLU A 33 7.92 11.40 -10.95
N ASP A 34 6.61 11.52 -11.20
CA ASP A 34 5.65 10.45 -10.95
C ASP A 34 5.99 9.21 -11.79
N LEU A 35 6.34 9.37 -13.08
CA LEU A 35 6.73 8.27 -13.95
C LEU A 35 7.95 7.50 -13.41
N LYS A 36 8.96 8.21 -12.89
CA LYS A 36 10.12 7.54 -12.24
C LYS A 36 9.67 6.74 -11.03
N THR A 37 8.77 7.29 -10.23
CA THR A 37 8.21 6.63 -9.04
C THR A 37 7.43 5.38 -9.44
N PHE A 38 6.49 5.49 -10.39
CA PHE A 38 5.71 4.35 -10.88
C PHE A 38 6.57 3.27 -11.52
N LYS A 39 7.64 3.62 -12.25
CA LYS A 39 8.61 2.63 -12.75
C LYS A 39 9.32 1.89 -11.63
N SER A 40 9.70 2.59 -10.56
CA SER A 40 10.32 1.98 -9.39
C SER A 40 9.34 1.05 -8.66
N GLU A 41 8.10 1.49 -8.48
CA GLU A 41 7.06 0.71 -7.81
C GLU A 41 6.66 -0.52 -8.64
N LEU A 42 6.50 -0.36 -9.96
CA LEU A 42 6.26 -1.47 -10.89
C LEU A 42 7.32 -2.56 -10.74
N LYS A 43 8.60 -2.17 -10.65
CA LYS A 43 9.69 -3.11 -10.40
C LYS A 43 9.59 -3.78 -9.02
N SER A 44 9.23 -3.03 -7.99
CA SER A 44 9.07 -3.60 -6.64
C SER A 44 7.92 -4.60 -6.53
N VAL A 45 6.87 -4.46 -7.36
CA VAL A 45 5.75 -5.41 -7.38
C VAL A 45 5.98 -6.58 -8.34
N GLU A 46 7.17 -6.73 -8.94
CA GLU A 46 7.50 -7.92 -9.76
C GLU A 46 7.63 -9.17 -8.90
N GLU A 47 8.16 -9.02 -7.69
CA GLU A 47 8.34 -10.09 -6.71
C GLU A 47 7.17 -10.11 -5.71
N PRO A 48 6.80 -11.30 -5.22
CA PRO A 48 5.74 -11.41 -4.21
C PRO A 48 6.24 -10.87 -2.86
N PHE A 49 5.32 -10.33 -2.05
CA PHE A 49 5.65 -9.89 -0.69
C PHE A 49 6.12 -11.05 0.21
N LEU A 50 5.57 -12.24 -0.04
CA LEU A 50 6.04 -13.50 0.51
C LEU A 50 5.98 -14.58 -0.56
N THR A 51 7.00 -15.41 -0.59
CA THR A 51 7.04 -16.58 -1.46
C THR A 51 5.99 -17.60 -1.03
N SER A 52 5.59 -18.47 -1.96
CA SER A 52 4.69 -19.58 -1.64
C SER A 52 5.27 -20.53 -0.57
N ALA A 53 6.60 -20.58 -0.44
CA ALA A 53 7.27 -21.35 0.61
C ALA A 53 7.02 -20.72 1.98
N GLU A 54 7.22 -19.41 2.14
CA GLU A 54 6.99 -18.69 3.40
C GLU A 54 5.51 -18.74 3.82
N ILE A 55 4.57 -18.60 2.87
CA ILE A 55 3.13 -18.78 3.14
C ILE A 55 2.86 -20.20 3.65
N LYS A 56 3.48 -21.21 3.04
CA LYS A 56 3.33 -22.61 3.47
C LYS A 56 3.91 -22.82 4.87
N GLU A 57 5.08 -22.26 5.17
CA GLU A 57 5.70 -22.33 6.49
C GLU A 57 4.81 -21.70 7.58
N MET A 58 4.19 -20.55 7.31
CA MET A 58 3.24 -19.94 8.25
C MET A 58 1.98 -20.78 8.45
N LYS A 59 1.45 -21.41 7.39
CA LYS A 59 0.31 -22.35 7.51
C LYS A 59 0.68 -23.59 8.31
N GLU A 60 1.88 -24.13 8.10
CA GLU A 60 2.40 -25.24 8.88
C GLU A 60 2.58 -24.86 10.35
N LEU A 61 3.14 -23.67 10.63
CA LEU A 61 3.25 -23.12 11.99
C LEU A 61 1.88 -23.00 12.66
N SER A 62 0.89 -22.42 11.98
CA SER A 62 -0.48 -22.33 12.51
C SER A 62 -1.07 -23.72 12.81
N SER A 63 -0.85 -24.69 11.93
CA SER A 63 -1.30 -26.07 12.11
C SER A 63 -0.61 -26.75 13.30
N MET A 64 0.69 -26.49 13.52
CA MET A 64 1.43 -27.03 14.67
C MET A 64 0.96 -26.46 16.01
N LEU A 65 0.31 -25.29 16.00
CA LEU A 65 -0.29 -24.70 17.20
C LEU A 65 -1.61 -25.36 17.57
N GLU A 66 -2.21 -26.18 16.70
CA GLU A 66 -3.39 -26.98 17.04
C GLU A 66 -3.07 -28.01 18.13
N GLY A 67 -3.67 -27.82 19.31
CA GLY A 67 -3.43 -28.70 20.46
C GLY A 67 -2.12 -28.43 21.20
N THR A 68 -1.39 -27.37 20.88
CA THR A 68 -0.19 -26.93 21.59
C THR A 68 -0.52 -25.81 22.59
N ASP A 69 -0.07 -25.91 23.83
CA ASP A 69 -0.13 -24.80 24.79
C ASP A 69 1.21 -24.08 24.82
N LEU A 70 1.27 -22.81 24.41
CA LEU A 70 2.48 -22.00 24.48
C LEU A 70 3.00 -21.84 25.92
N LYS A 71 2.20 -22.11 26.95
CA LYS A 71 2.64 -22.16 28.36
C LYS A 71 3.56 -23.32 28.70
N VAL A 72 3.78 -24.27 27.80
CA VAL A 72 4.89 -25.24 27.93
C VAL A 72 6.26 -24.56 27.85
N ILE A 73 6.34 -23.40 27.18
CA ILE A 73 7.54 -22.57 27.14
C ILE A 73 7.53 -21.67 28.39
N PRO A 74 8.61 -21.64 29.19
CA PRO A 74 8.74 -20.76 30.34
C PRO A 74 8.51 -19.29 29.96
N GLN A 75 7.86 -18.52 30.83
CA GLN A 75 7.52 -17.11 30.56
C GLN A 75 8.73 -16.26 30.15
N GLU A 76 9.89 -16.45 30.80
CA GLU A 76 11.13 -15.72 30.46
C GLU A 76 11.62 -16.04 29.04
N GLU A 77 11.50 -17.29 28.61
CA GLU A 77 11.85 -17.70 27.24
C GLU A 77 10.85 -17.11 26.23
N ARG A 78 9.55 -17.14 26.54
CA ARG A 78 8.54 -16.52 25.67
C ARG A 78 8.73 -15.03 25.51
N LYS A 79 9.05 -14.34 26.59
CA LYS A 79 9.33 -12.90 26.57
C LYS A 79 10.53 -12.59 25.69
N LYS A 80 11.63 -13.34 25.84
CA LYS A 80 12.82 -13.17 25.01
C LYS A 80 12.50 -13.36 23.52
N MET A 81 11.76 -14.42 23.17
CA MET A 81 11.35 -14.69 21.79
C MET A 81 10.38 -13.62 21.27
N ALA A 82 9.43 -13.14 22.09
CA ALA A 82 8.53 -12.06 21.71
C ALA A 82 9.29 -10.75 21.45
N ASP A 83 10.32 -10.44 22.23
CA ASP A 83 11.17 -9.26 22.01
C ASP A 83 11.97 -9.37 20.69
N GLU A 84 12.46 -10.57 20.35
CA GLU A 84 13.08 -10.86 19.05
C GLU A 84 12.08 -10.68 17.90
N LEU A 85 10.85 -11.21 18.04
CA LEU A 85 9.78 -11.02 17.07
C LEU A 85 9.43 -9.54 16.87
N ARG A 86 9.28 -8.76 17.94
CA ARG A 86 9.00 -7.31 17.88
C ARG A 86 10.09 -6.54 17.16
N LYS A 87 11.36 -6.85 17.43
CA LYS A 87 12.48 -6.03 16.96
C LYS A 87 12.93 -6.42 15.56
N ASP A 88 13.10 -7.71 15.30
CA ASP A 88 13.82 -8.18 14.12
C ASP A 88 12.86 -8.53 12.98
N TYR A 89 11.74 -9.20 13.29
CA TYR A 89 10.82 -9.71 12.27
C TYR A 89 9.69 -8.73 11.98
N PHE A 90 8.93 -8.36 13.00
CA PHE A 90 7.74 -7.52 12.84
C PHE A 90 8.04 -6.02 12.87
N GLY A 91 9.15 -5.59 13.46
CA GLY A 91 9.50 -4.17 13.54
C GLY A 91 9.69 -3.52 12.16
N ASN A 92 10.49 -4.17 11.30
CA ASN A 92 10.71 -3.69 9.93
C ASN A 92 9.44 -3.80 9.08
N MET A 93 8.77 -4.94 9.16
CA MET A 93 7.54 -5.21 8.43
C MET A 93 6.42 -4.20 8.77
N THR A 94 6.25 -3.89 10.06
CA THR A 94 5.27 -2.89 10.51
C THR A 94 5.56 -1.51 9.93
N LYS A 95 6.85 -1.11 9.89
CA LYS A 95 7.26 0.17 9.32
C LYS A 95 6.97 0.23 7.83
N GLU A 96 7.29 -0.82 7.08
CA GLU A 96 7.01 -0.92 5.64
C GLU A 96 5.51 -0.84 5.35
N PHE A 97 4.68 -1.56 6.11
CA PHE A 97 3.21 -1.47 5.97
C PHE A 97 2.67 -0.08 6.32
N GLN A 98 3.24 0.61 7.31
CA GLN A 98 2.86 1.98 7.63
C GLN A 98 3.23 2.97 6.52
N GLU A 99 4.44 2.86 5.97
CA GLU A 99 4.89 3.68 4.84
C GLU A 99 4.02 3.44 3.61
N PHE A 100 3.73 2.17 3.29
CA PHE A 100 2.88 1.83 2.17
C PHE A 100 1.43 2.30 2.38
N LYS A 101 0.88 2.20 3.60
CA LYS A 101 -0.44 2.77 3.96
C LYS A 101 -0.47 4.28 3.69
N TYR A 102 0.55 5.01 4.15
CA TYR A 102 0.65 6.45 3.93
C TYR A 102 0.71 6.79 2.43
N ASN A 103 1.51 6.03 1.67
CA ASN A 103 1.62 6.19 0.22
C ASN A 103 0.29 5.91 -0.48
N CYS A 104 -0.51 4.96 -0.01
CA CYS A 104 -1.84 4.70 -0.57
C CYS A 104 -2.74 5.93 -0.52
N THR A 105 -2.86 6.56 0.65
CA THR A 105 -3.67 7.78 0.82
C THR A 105 -3.16 8.90 -0.08
N ARG A 106 -1.84 9.16 -0.04
CA ARG A 106 -1.22 10.24 -0.83
C ARG A 106 -1.40 10.03 -2.34
N ASN A 107 -1.14 8.83 -2.84
CA ASN A 107 -1.24 8.56 -4.28
C ASN A 107 -2.70 8.59 -4.76
N ARG A 108 -3.63 8.04 -3.97
CA ARG A 108 -5.06 8.05 -4.30
C ARG A 108 -5.67 9.44 -4.34
N GLU A 109 -5.27 10.31 -3.41
CA GLU A 109 -5.92 11.61 -3.22
C GLU A 109 -5.18 12.73 -3.95
N ASP A 110 -3.86 12.81 -3.83
CA ASP A 110 -3.10 13.92 -4.41
C ASP A 110 -2.63 13.61 -5.84
N VAL A 111 -2.02 12.44 -6.04
CA VAL A 111 -1.43 12.08 -7.34
C VAL A 111 -2.52 11.79 -8.35
N ALA A 112 -3.53 10.99 -8.02
CA ALA A 112 -4.64 10.75 -8.94
C ALA A 112 -5.40 12.03 -9.29
N PHE A 113 -5.61 12.94 -8.32
CA PHE A 113 -6.29 14.22 -8.57
C PHE A 113 -5.50 15.11 -9.54
N ARG A 114 -4.17 15.11 -9.46
CA ARG A 114 -3.32 15.77 -10.47
C ARG A 114 -3.64 15.26 -11.87
N TYR A 115 -3.77 13.96 -12.06
CA TYR A 115 -4.11 13.38 -13.37
C TYR A 115 -5.54 13.68 -13.82
N ASP A 116 -6.51 13.82 -12.89
CA ASP A 116 -7.83 14.36 -13.25
C ASP A 116 -7.73 15.79 -13.81
N ILE A 117 -6.94 16.67 -13.17
CA ILE A 117 -6.75 18.05 -13.63
C ILE A 117 -6.08 18.09 -15.00
N LEU A 118 -5.14 17.16 -15.27
CA LEU A 118 -4.49 17.03 -16.57
C LEU A 118 -5.39 16.39 -17.65
N LEU A 119 -6.65 16.10 -17.33
CA LEU A 119 -7.61 15.42 -18.20
C LEU A 119 -7.15 14.00 -18.60
N MET A 120 -6.34 13.37 -17.74
CA MET A 120 -5.85 12.00 -17.88
C MET A 120 -6.63 11.06 -16.95
N GLY A 121 -7.96 11.07 -17.09
CA GLY A 121 -8.87 10.36 -16.20
C GLY A 121 -8.61 8.85 -16.09
N ASP A 122 -8.15 8.21 -17.18
CA ASP A 122 -7.84 6.78 -17.14
C ASP A 122 -6.59 6.49 -16.28
N VAL A 123 -5.57 7.38 -16.31
CA VAL A 123 -4.39 7.28 -15.43
C VAL A 123 -4.80 7.51 -13.98
N ALA A 124 -5.64 8.51 -13.73
CA ALA A 124 -6.16 8.78 -12.40
C ALA A 124 -6.98 7.60 -11.84
N SER A 125 -7.78 6.95 -12.68
CA SER A 125 -8.54 5.74 -12.32
C SER A 125 -7.59 4.59 -11.96
N ASP A 126 -6.61 4.31 -12.81
CA ASP A 126 -5.65 3.23 -12.56
C ASP A 126 -4.87 3.48 -11.25
N ILE A 127 -4.45 4.72 -10.95
CA ILE A 127 -3.80 5.07 -9.67
C ILE A 127 -4.73 4.76 -8.49
N ARG A 128 -6.01 5.15 -8.56
CA ARG A 128 -6.97 4.90 -7.47
C ARG A 128 -7.26 3.42 -7.25
N GLU A 129 -7.18 2.61 -8.29
CA GLU A 129 -7.34 1.15 -8.20
C GLU A 129 -6.12 0.51 -7.52
N VAL A 130 -4.90 0.92 -7.90
CA VAL A 130 -3.67 0.45 -7.25
C VAL A 130 -3.69 0.81 -5.76
N TYR A 131 -3.95 2.08 -5.45
CA TYR A 131 -3.90 2.62 -4.09
C TYR A 131 -5.29 2.72 -3.43
N SER A 132 -6.09 1.68 -3.59
CA SER A 132 -7.48 1.69 -3.15
C SER A 132 -7.62 1.76 -1.61
N LYS A 133 -8.81 2.17 -1.14
CA LYS A 133 -9.14 2.14 0.30
C LYS A 133 -9.10 0.73 0.90
N ASP A 134 -9.42 -0.28 0.10
CA ASP A 134 -9.35 -1.67 0.56
C ASP A 134 -7.92 -2.06 0.90
N ILE A 135 -6.96 -1.71 0.05
CA ILE A 135 -5.53 -1.97 0.30
C ILE A 135 -5.01 -1.19 1.50
N GLU A 136 -5.38 0.10 1.63
CA GLU A 136 -5.06 0.90 2.81
C GLU A 136 -5.55 0.22 4.12
N GLN A 137 -6.76 -0.34 4.11
CA GLN A 137 -7.34 -1.07 5.24
C GLN A 137 -6.64 -2.41 5.50
N LYS A 138 -6.24 -3.15 4.46
CA LYS A 138 -5.45 -4.38 4.63
C LYS A 138 -4.10 -4.09 5.29
N MET A 139 -3.43 -3.01 4.88
CA MET A 139 -2.18 -2.58 5.52
C MET A 139 -2.36 -2.20 6.98
N GLU A 140 -3.45 -1.50 7.31
CA GLU A 140 -3.78 -1.20 8.70
C GLU A 140 -4.02 -2.45 9.54
N LYS A 141 -4.72 -3.45 8.99
CA LYS A 141 -4.89 -4.74 9.65
C LYS A 141 -3.56 -5.46 9.87
N LEU A 142 -2.69 -5.47 8.86
CA LEU A 142 -1.36 -6.06 8.97
C LEU A 142 -0.52 -5.39 10.06
N VAL A 143 -0.47 -4.06 10.10
CA VAL A 143 0.18 -3.29 11.17
C VAL A 143 -0.36 -3.67 12.54
N ASN A 144 -1.67 -3.87 12.67
CA ASN A 144 -2.26 -4.27 13.94
C ASN A 144 -1.90 -5.71 14.32
N LEU A 145 -1.87 -6.64 13.37
CA LEU A 145 -1.50 -8.03 13.60
C LEU A 145 -0.03 -8.15 14.00
N THR A 146 0.88 -7.53 13.25
CA THR A 146 2.32 -7.60 13.52
C THR A 146 2.71 -7.02 14.88
N ASN A 147 1.91 -6.06 15.40
CA ASN A 147 2.07 -5.53 16.75
C ASN A 147 1.48 -6.46 17.84
N LYS A 148 0.40 -7.18 17.57
CA LYS A 148 -0.29 -8.05 18.53
C LYS A 148 0.36 -9.41 18.70
N MET A 149 0.81 -10.02 17.60
CA MET A 149 1.36 -11.37 17.58
C MET A 149 2.44 -11.61 18.64
N PRO A 150 3.43 -10.71 18.85
CA PRO A 150 4.41 -10.90 19.91
C PRO A 150 3.82 -10.84 21.32
N ASP A 151 2.83 -9.98 21.55
CA ASP A 151 2.18 -9.85 22.85
C ASP A 151 1.39 -11.11 23.20
N ASP A 152 0.71 -11.70 22.22
CA ASP A 152 -0.08 -12.91 22.42
C ASP A 152 0.81 -14.14 22.57
N PHE A 153 1.96 -14.16 21.87
CA PHE A 153 3.02 -15.13 22.11
C PHE A 153 3.61 -15.03 23.54
N GLU A 154 3.94 -13.81 24.01
CA GLU A 154 4.51 -13.58 25.35
C GLU A 154 3.55 -14.03 26.46
N LYS A 155 2.26 -13.73 26.33
CA LYS A 155 1.20 -14.19 27.24
C LYS A 155 0.97 -15.69 27.17
N GLY A 156 1.39 -16.32 26.07
CA GLY A 156 1.11 -17.72 25.75
C GLY A 156 -0.36 -17.96 25.48
N ASP A 157 -1.00 -17.02 24.80
CA ASP A 157 -2.34 -17.16 24.29
C ASP A 157 -2.26 -17.86 22.92
N THR A 158 -2.18 -19.20 22.95
CA THR A 158 -2.03 -19.98 21.70
C THR A 158 -3.18 -19.72 20.73
N GLU A 159 -4.42 -19.61 21.23
CA GLU A 159 -5.59 -19.43 20.38
C GLU A 159 -5.55 -18.07 19.66
N ALA A 160 -5.23 -16.99 20.38
CA ALA A 160 -5.08 -15.66 19.79
C ALA A 160 -3.90 -15.62 18.82
N PHE A 161 -2.72 -16.13 19.22
CA PHE A 161 -1.53 -16.14 18.37
C PHE A 161 -1.75 -16.93 17.07
N LYS A 162 -2.41 -18.09 17.15
CA LYS A 162 -2.79 -18.88 15.97
C LYS A 162 -3.76 -18.11 15.06
N ALA A 163 -4.80 -17.52 15.63
CA ALA A 163 -5.78 -16.75 14.88
C ALA A 163 -5.13 -15.55 14.15
N ASP A 164 -4.16 -14.91 14.79
CA ASP A 164 -3.40 -13.82 14.16
C ASP A 164 -2.51 -14.32 13.00
N ILE A 165 -1.87 -15.50 13.12
CA ILE A 165 -1.15 -16.13 11.99
C ILE A 165 -2.10 -16.42 10.84
N ASP A 166 -3.27 -17.01 11.13
CA ASP A 166 -4.25 -17.38 10.11
C ASP A 166 -4.76 -16.14 9.33
N GLU A 167 -5.05 -15.04 10.03
CA GLU A 167 -5.45 -13.78 9.37
C GLU A 167 -4.27 -13.12 8.64
N LEU A 168 -3.04 -13.18 9.18
CA LEU A 168 -1.85 -12.70 8.48
C LEU A 168 -1.68 -13.43 7.14
N VAL A 169 -1.71 -14.77 7.15
CA VAL A 169 -1.60 -15.60 5.95
C VAL A 169 -2.67 -15.21 4.92
N LYS A 170 -3.92 -15.11 5.35
CA LYS A 170 -5.03 -14.73 4.47
C LYS A 170 -4.83 -13.35 3.84
N LEU A 171 -4.42 -12.35 4.63
CA LEU A 171 -4.15 -11.01 4.12
C LEU A 171 -2.99 -11.00 3.12
N MET A 172 -1.95 -11.81 3.34
CA MET A 172 -0.83 -11.92 2.41
C MET A 172 -1.24 -12.59 1.08
N GLU A 173 -2.13 -13.58 1.13
CA GLU A 173 -2.71 -14.17 -0.09
C GLU A 173 -3.60 -13.16 -0.86
N GLU A 174 -4.42 -12.38 -0.15
CA GLU A 174 -5.22 -11.31 -0.76
C GLU A 174 -4.34 -10.23 -1.39
N LEU A 175 -3.21 -9.89 -0.77
CA LEU A 175 -2.24 -8.94 -1.32
C LEU A 175 -1.49 -9.48 -2.52
N GLU A 176 -1.19 -10.77 -2.55
CA GLU A 176 -0.60 -11.41 -3.71
C GLU A 176 -1.57 -11.39 -4.91
N ASP A 177 -2.85 -11.66 -4.67
CA ASP A 177 -3.89 -11.54 -5.69
C ASP A 177 -4.00 -10.10 -6.22
N TRP A 178 -4.05 -9.11 -5.31
CA TRP A 178 -4.03 -7.69 -5.68
C TRP A 178 -2.77 -7.33 -6.48
N ARG A 179 -1.59 -7.80 -6.07
CA ARG A 179 -0.32 -7.53 -6.74
C ARG A 179 -0.36 -7.97 -8.20
N VAL A 180 -0.83 -9.19 -8.43
CA VAL A 180 -0.88 -9.83 -9.76
C VAL A 180 -1.99 -9.25 -10.63
N ASN A 181 -3.19 -9.09 -10.08
CA ASN A 181 -4.39 -8.77 -10.87
C ASN A 181 -4.69 -7.28 -10.96
N VAL A 182 -4.14 -6.46 -10.05
CA VAL A 182 -4.40 -5.02 -9.99
C VAL A 182 -3.10 -4.24 -10.06
N ALA A 183 -2.21 -4.36 -9.08
CA ALA A 183 -1.05 -3.48 -8.95
C ALA A 183 -0.15 -3.51 -10.20
N LYS A 184 0.31 -4.70 -10.59
CA LYS A 184 1.20 -4.89 -11.74
C LYS A 184 0.58 -4.41 -13.07
N PRO A 185 -0.60 -4.89 -13.50
CA PRO A 185 -1.18 -4.46 -14.78
C PRO A 185 -1.53 -2.98 -14.81
N LYS A 186 -1.99 -2.40 -13.68
CA LYS A 186 -2.38 -1.00 -13.61
C LYS A 186 -1.17 -0.06 -13.56
N LEU A 187 -0.13 -0.41 -12.78
CA LEU A 187 1.14 0.32 -12.80
C LEU A 187 1.81 0.26 -14.19
N GLN A 188 1.76 -0.89 -14.87
CA GLN A 188 2.22 -1.02 -16.25
C GLN A 188 1.46 -0.08 -17.19
N SER A 189 0.12 -0.08 -17.14
CA SER A 189 -0.75 0.82 -17.90
C SER A 189 -0.41 2.30 -17.66
N ILE A 190 -0.22 2.69 -16.40
CA ILE A 190 0.18 4.04 -16.02
C ILE A 190 1.52 4.39 -16.67
N VAL A 191 2.54 3.54 -16.50
CA VAL A 191 3.89 3.78 -17.04
C VAL A 191 3.84 3.96 -18.56
N GLU A 192 3.15 3.09 -19.29
CA GLU A 192 3.03 3.17 -20.75
C GLU A 192 2.33 4.46 -21.20
N ARG A 193 1.24 4.85 -20.53
CA ARG A 193 0.46 6.06 -20.87
C ARG A 193 1.20 7.36 -20.58
N LEU A 194 2.14 7.34 -19.65
CA LEU A 194 2.99 8.48 -19.31
C LEU A 194 4.26 8.56 -20.19
N GLY A 195 4.39 7.70 -21.20
CA GLY A 195 5.52 7.68 -22.14
C GLY A 195 6.71 6.85 -21.66
N GLY A 196 6.44 5.82 -20.85
CA GLY A 196 7.40 4.91 -20.26
C GLY A 196 7.92 3.82 -21.18
#